data_AF-A0A2K9EFG2-F1
#
_entry.id   AF-A0A2K9EFG2-F1
#
_cell.length_a   1.000
_cell.length_b   1.000
_cell.length_c   1.000
_cell.angle_alpha   90.00
_cell.angle_beta   90.00
_cell.angle_gamma   90.00
#
_symmetry.space_group_name_H-M   'P 1'
#
loop_
_entity.id
_entity.type
_entity.pdbx_description
1 polymer ?
#
loop_
_entity_poly.entity_id
_entity_poly.type
_entity_poly.pdbx_seq_one_letter_code
_entity_poly.pdbx_strand_id
1 'polypeptide(L)'
;MIHEKDFPGEAVNQAGDEIQSWWDWFDHNSERQDKATALIRALVDCDARDRLPFLEILHDALRAGQPIAPFDSVMAEAALWADWASRAERKAYLLACWRRLKRNDQQAFLEYVAGAA
;
A
#
# COMPACT_ATOMS: atom_id res chain seq x y z
N MET A 1 -46.51 38.02 22.86
CA MET A 1 -46.14 36.80 23.58
C MET A 1 -45.65 35.82 22.53
N ILE A 2 -44.35 35.85 22.24
CA ILE A 2 -43.75 34.94 21.26
C ILE A 2 -43.55 33.63 22.02
N HIS A 3 -44.21 32.56 21.57
CA HIS A 3 -44.12 31.26 22.20
C HIS A 3 -42.66 30.77 22.15
N GLU A 4 -42.18 30.22 23.26
CA GLU A 4 -40.87 29.59 23.45
C GLU A 4 -40.62 28.36 22.53
N LYS A 5 -41.52 28.09 21.58
CA LYS A 5 -41.51 26.89 20.71
C LYS A 5 -40.82 27.08 19.35
N ASP A 6 -40.34 28.28 19.02
CA ASP A 6 -39.71 28.55 17.72
C ASP A 6 -38.19 28.73 17.79
N PHE A 7 -37.55 28.39 18.91
CA PHE A 7 -36.09 28.28 18.92
C PHE A 7 -35.69 26.97 18.24
N PRO A 8 -34.92 27.01 17.14
CA PRO A 8 -34.56 25.82 16.39
C PRO A 8 -33.44 25.08 17.16
N GLY A 9 -33.79 24.46 18.29
CA GLY A 9 -32.87 23.68 19.09
C GLY A 9 -32.22 22.56 18.27
N GLU A 10 -32.95 21.99 17.31
CA GLU A 10 -32.42 21.03 16.34
C GLU A 10 -31.32 21.62 15.45
N ALA A 11 -31.45 22.88 14.99
CA ALA A 11 -30.44 23.50 14.12
C ALA A 11 -29.17 23.91 14.88
N VAL A 12 -29.31 24.32 16.15
CA VAL A 12 -28.16 24.67 17.01
C VAL A 12 -27.39 23.41 17.42
N ASN A 13 -28.11 22.32 17.73
CA ASN A 13 -27.49 21.03 18.04
C ASN A 13 -26.80 20.44 16.80
N GLN A 14 -27.44 20.52 15.63
CA GLN A 14 -26.84 20.07 14.37
C GLN A 14 -25.54 20.82 14.03
N ALA A 15 -25.51 22.15 14.22
CA ALA A 15 -24.29 22.94 14.03
C ALA A 15 -23.19 22.58 15.05
N GLY A 16 -23.55 22.28 16.30
CA GLY A 16 -22.62 21.81 17.32
C GLY A 16 -22.02 20.43 16.98
N ASP A 17 -22.86 19.52 16.51
CA ASP A 17 -22.45 18.16 16.12
C ASP A 17 -21.54 18.17 14.88
N GLU A 18 -21.78 19.07 13.92
CA GLU A 18 -20.92 19.27 12.75
C GLU A 18 -19.53 19.81 13.13
N ILE A 19 -19.46 20.73 14.08
CA ILE A 19 -18.18 21.28 14.57
C ILE A 19 -17.39 20.21 15.33
N GLN A 20 -18.05 19.41 16.18
CA GLN A 20 -17.37 18.33 16.91
C GLN A 20 -16.85 17.25 15.94
N SER A 21 -17.65 16.87 14.94
CA SER A 21 -17.24 15.92 13.89
C SER A 21 -16.00 16.39 13.12
N TRP A 22 -15.90 17.70 12.84
CA TRP A 22 -14.72 18.28 12.20
C TRP A 22 -13.47 18.22 13.09
N TRP A 23 -13.59 18.53 14.38
CA TRP A 23 -12.47 18.41 15.34
C TRP A 23 -12.01 16.97 15.49
N ASP A 24 -12.94 16.04 15.64
CA ASP A 24 -12.61 14.61 15.72
C ASP A 24 -11.87 14.18 14.44
N TRP A 25 -12.38 14.53 13.25
CA TRP A 25 -11.69 14.23 12.00
C TRP A 25 -10.27 14.85 11.96
N PHE A 26 -10.12 16.10 12.39
CA PHE A 26 -8.83 16.80 12.40
C PHE A 26 -7.82 16.14 13.35
N ASP A 27 -8.25 15.80 14.56
CA ASP A 27 -7.42 15.13 15.58
C ASP A 27 -7.00 13.73 15.11
N HIS A 28 -7.94 12.96 14.54
CA HIS A 28 -7.62 11.65 13.95
C HIS A 28 -6.58 11.77 12.83
N ASN A 29 -6.65 12.81 11.99
CA ASN A 29 -5.65 13.02 10.95
C ASN A 29 -4.29 13.45 11.51
N SER A 30 -4.27 14.29 12.54
CA SER A 30 -3.05 14.71 13.22
C SER A 30 -2.35 13.52 13.90
N GLU A 31 -3.08 12.71 14.65
CA GLU A 31 -2.53 11.50 15.27
C GLU A 31 -1.98 10.50 14.24
N ARG A 32 -2.65 10.36 13.09
CA ARG A 32 -2.17 9.51 12.00
C ARG A 32 -0.84 10.02 11.43
N GLN A 33 -0.70 11.33 11.27
CA GLN A 33 0.54 11.95 10.80
C GLN A 33 1.68 11.76 11.80
N ASP A 34 1.42 11.91 13.10
CA ASP A 34 2.42 11.69 14.14
C ASP A 34 2.93 10.25 14.15
N LYS A 35 2.01 9.27 14.06
CA LYS A 35 2.35 7.83 13.99
C LYS A 35 3.16 7.51 12.73
N ALA A 36 2.79 8.05 11.57
CA ALA A 36 3.54 7.86 10.32
C ALA A 36 4.95 8.46 10.40
N THR A 37 5.07 9.65 10.99
CA THR A 37 6.36 10.33 11.19
C THR A 37 7.27 9.53 12.12
N ALA A 38 6.72 8.98 13.21
CA ALA A 38 7.45 8.13 14.14
C ALA A 38 7.99 6.85 13.44
N LEU A 39 7.18 6.20 12.62
CA LEU A 39 7.60 5.04 11.84
C LEU A 39 8.75 5.37 10.87
N ILE A 40 8.65 6.49 10.15
CA ILE A 40 9.70 6.92 9.21
C ILE A 40 11.01 7.21 9.95
N ARG A 41 10.94 7.88 11.10
CA ARG A 41 12.14 8.16 11.92
C ARG A 41 12.79 6.86 12.40
N ALA A 42 12.00 5.93 12.91
CA ALA A 42 12.52 4.63 13.36
C ALA A 42 13.24 3.88 12.23
N LEU A 43 12.70 3.91 11.00
CA LEU A 43 13.35 3.30 9.83
C LEU A 43 14.64 4.01 9.42
N VAL A 44 14.69 5.35 9.51
CA VAL A 44 15.89 6.14 9.20
C VAL A 44 17.01 5.86 10.20
N ASP A 45 16.68 5.58 11.46
CA ASP A 45 17.65 5.28 12.52
C ASP A 45 18.29 3.88 12.39
N CYS A 46 17.72 2.98 11.58
CA CYS A 46 18.34 1.67 11.27
C CYS A 46 19.58 1.80 10.35
N ASP A 47 20.44 0.76 10.35
CA ASP A 47 21.54 0.65 9.37
C ASP A 47 20.97 0.72 7.94
N ALA A 48 21.68 1.43 7.06
CA ALA A 48 21.22 1.68 5.69
C ALA A 48 20.93 0.39 4.90
N ARG A 49 21.59 -0.72 5.24
CA ARG A 49 21.36 -2.05 4.62
C ARG A 49 20.04 -2.69 5.05
N ASP A 50 19.51 -2.34 6.23
CA ASP A 50 18.34 -2.99 6.81
C ASP A 50 17.03 -2.26 6.51
N ARG A 51 17.09 -0.98 6.13
CA ARG A 51 15.91 -0.13 5.90
C ARG A 51 14.96 -0.67 4.82
N LEU A 52 15.53 -1.10 3.69
CA LEU A 52 14.74 -1.62 2.57
C LEU A 52 14.11 -2.98 2.90
N PRO A 53 14.85 -3.97 3.44
CA PRO A 53 14.25 -5.22 3.92
C PRO A 53 13.10 -5.00 4.92
N PHE A 54 13.23 -4.07 5.87
CA PHE A 54 12.17 -3.79 6.83
C PHE A 54 10.94 -3.14 6.19
N LEU A 55 11.13 -2.24 5.22
CA LEU A 55 10.04 -1.65 4.45
C LEU A 55 9.27 -2.69 3.63
N GLU A 56 9.96 -3.68 3.04
CA GLU A 56 9.35 -4.76 2.26
C GLU A 56 8.50 -5.66 3.17
N ILE A 57 9.00 -6.03 4.35
CA ILE A 57 8.26 -6.81 5.35
C ILE A 57 7.00 -6.06 5.81
N LEU A 58 7.13 -4.76 6.12
CA LEU A 58 6.00 -3.94 6.54
C LEU A 58 4.96 -3.78 5.43
N HIS A 59 5.41 -3.58 4.18
CA HIS A 59 4.52 -3.51 3.03
C HIS A 59 3.72 -4.80 2.85
N ASP A 60 4.37 -5.97 2.95
CA ASP A 60 3.70 -7.26 2.81
C ASP A 60 2.74 -7.56 3.95
N ALA A 61 3.02 -7.08 5.16
CA ALA A 61 2.13 -7.22 6.31
C ALA A 61 0.93 -6.26 6.29
N LEU A 62 1.13 -5.03 5.77
CA LEU A 62 0.14 -3.94 5.81
C LEU A 62 -0.65 -3.79 4.52
N ARG A 63 -0.26 -4.47 3.42
CA ARG A 63 -1.10 -4.53 2.23
C ARG A 63 -2.48 -5.02 2.65
N ALA A 64 -3.51 -4.24 2.37
CA ALA A 64 -4.87 -4.69 2.59
C ALA A 64 -5.06 -5.99 1.81
N GLY A 65 -5.33 -7.09 2.52
CA GLY A 65 -5.66 -8.38 1.92
C GLY A 65 -6.79 -8.17 0.92
N GLN A 66 -6.50 -8.38 -0.36
CA GLN A 66 -7.46 -8.23 -1.45
C GLN A 66 -8.70 -9.10 -1.20
N PRO A 67 -9.91 -8.67 -1.59
CA PRO A 67 -10.95 -9.60 -1.99
C PRO A 67 -10.80 -9.85 -3.50
N ILE A 68 -9.67 -10.40 -3.92
CA ILE A 68 -9.58 -11.16 -5.17
C ILE A 68 -8.85 -12.42 -4.75
N ALA A 69 -9.53 -13.57 -4.80
CA ALA A 69 -8.90 -14.85 -4.52
C ALA A 69 -7.62 -14.94 -5.37
N PRO A 70 -6.43 -15.15 -4.79
CA PRO A 70 -5.32 -15.62 -5.58
C PRO A 70 -5.74 -17.03 -5.98
N PHE A 71 -6.17 -17.24 -7.22
CA PHE A 71 -6.39 -18.61 -7.68
C PHE A 71 -5.07 -19.40 -7.63
N ASP A 72 -3.90 -18.72 -7.54
CA ASP A 72 -2.59 -19.34 -7.38
C ASP A 72 -1.48 -18.33 -6.92
N SER A 73 -0.24 -18.81 -6.75
CA SER A 73 0.95 -17.98 -6.50
C SER A 73 1.25 -17.01 -7.66
N VAL A 74 2.02 -15.94 -7.40
CA VAL A 74 2.48 -14.97 -8.44
C VAL A 74 3.15 -15.68 -9.61
N MET A 75 3.92 -16.74 -9.34
CA MET A 75 4.57 -17.52 -10.39
C MET A 75 3.59 -18.35 -11.21
N ALA A 76 2.56 -18.90 -10.59
CA ALA A 76 1.57 -19.68 -11.30
C ALA A 76 0.61 -18.80 -12.11
N GLU A 77 0.27 -17.60 -11.63
CA GLU A 77 -0.42 -16.62 -12.45
C GLU A 77 0.44 -16.20 -13.64
N ALA A 78 1.74 -15.90 -13.43
CA ALA A 78 2.66 -15.60 -14.53
C ALA A 78 2.78 -16.75 -15.55
N ALA A 79 2.73 -18.00 -15.10
CA ALA A 79 2.71 -19.17 -15.97
C ALA A 79 1.43 -19.21 -16.82
N LEU A 80 0.25 -18.98 -16.21
CA LEU A 80 -1.03 -18.92 -16.93
C LEU A 80 -1.03 -17.83 -18.02
N TRP A 81 -0.52 -16.64 -17.71
CA TRP A 81 -0.36 -15.57 -18.71
C TRP A 81 0.62 -15.97 -19.82
N ALA A 82 1.70 -16.67 -19.49
CA ALA A 82 2.67 -17.14 -20.47
C ALA A 82 2.08 -18.21 -21.42
N ASP A 83 1.18 -19.05 -20.92
CA ASP A 83 0.47 -20.08 -21.69
C ASP A 83 -0.49 -19.46 -22.71
N TRP A 84 -1.20 -18.38 -22.34
CA TRP A 84 -2.11 -17.67 -23.25
C TRP A 84 -1.40 -16.70 -24.21
N ALA A 85 -0.23 -16.18 -23.84
CA ALA A 85 0.50 -15.22 -24.64
C ALA A 85 1.06 -15.84 -25.94
N SER A 86 1.10 -15.04 -27.01
CA SER A 86 1.85 -15.36 -28.22
C SER A 86 3.36 -15.33 -27.97
N ARG A 87 4.14 -15.89 -28.91
CA ARG A 87 5.61 -15.85 -28.84
C ARG A 87 6.17 -14.41 -28.82
N ALA A 88 5.52 -13.49 -29.54
CA ALA A 88 5.95 -12.10 -29.59
C ALA A 88 5.71 -11.40 -28.24
N GLU A 89 4.52 -11.61 -27.65
CA GLU A 89 4.16 -11.06 -26.35
C GLU A 89 5.06 -11.60 -25.24
N ARG A 90 5.34 -12.91 -25.19
CA ARG A 90 6.27 -13.47 -24.20
C ARG A 90 7.64 -12.78 -24.23
N LYS A 91 8.20 -12.54 -25.42
CA LYS A 91 9.48 -11.83 -25.57
C LYS A 91 9.39 -10.38 -25.10
N ALA A 92 8.29 -9.71 -25.44
CA ALA A 92 8.06 -8.33 -25.03
C ALA A 92 7.91 -8.20 -23.52
N TYR A 93 7.10 -9.07 -22.89
CA TYR A 93 6.89 -9.11 -21.45
C TYR A 93 8.17 -9.43 -20.70
N LEU A 94 8.92 -10.45 -21.13
CA LEU A 94 10.21 -10.78 -20.53
C LEU A 94 11.16 -9.57 -20.53
N LEU A 95 11.34 -8.92 -21.67
CA LEU A 95 12.23 -7.76 -21.79
C LEU A 95 11.74 -6.56 -20.96
N ALA A 96 10.43 -6.34 -20.94
CA ALA A 96 9.81 -5.25 -20.19
C ALA A 96 9.98 -5.44 -18.67
N CYS A 97 9.79 -6.66 -18.16
CA CYS A 97 10.02 -7.00 -16.76
C CYS A 97 11.51 -6.90 -16.42
N TRP A 98 12.38 -7.54 -17.21
CA TRP A 98 13.83 -7.53 -17.00
C TRP A 98 14.42 -6.12 -16.87
N ARG A 99 14.05 -5.20 -17.76
CA ARG A 99 14.57 -3.81 -17.77
C ARG A 99 14.18 -2.99 -16.53
N ARG A 100 13.15 -3.41 -15.79
CA ARG A 100 12.66 -2.71 -14.59
C ARG A 100 13.22 -3.28 -13.29
N LEU A 101 13.86 -4.45 -13.34
CA LEU A 101 14.57 -5.01 -12.19
C LEU A 101 15.83 -4.21 -11.87
N LYS A 102 16.23 -4.16 -10.59
CA LYS A 102 17.53 -3.62 -10.19
C LYS A 102 18.64 -4.56 -10.66
N ARG A 103 19.87 -4.06 -10.75
CA ARG A 103 21.03 -4.85 -11.21
C ARG A 103 21.25 -6.12 -10.38
N ASN A 104 21.06 -6.05 -9.06
CA ASN A 104 21.23 -7.21 -8.18
C ASN A 104 20.18 -8.29 -8.47
N ASP A 105 18.92 -7.91 -8.68
CA ASP A 105 17.83 -8.84 -9.00
C ASP A 105 17.99 -9.44 -10.40
N GLN A 106 18.49 -8.65 -11.35
CA GLN A 106 18.88 -9.14 -12.68
C GLN A 106 19.95 -10.23 -12.55
N GLN A 107 20.99 -9.98 -11.76
CA GLN A 107 22.06 -10.96 -11.55
C GLN A 107 21.55 -12.23 -10.88
N ALA A 108 20.77 -12.10 -9.79
CA ALA A 108 20.18 -13.23 -9.09
C ALA A 108 19.28 -14.07 -10.01
N PHE A 109 18.50 -13.43 -10.88
CA PHE A 109 17.71 -14.14 -11.89
C PHE A 109 18.59 -14.92 -12.86
N LEU A 110 19.70 -14.35 -13.35
CA LEU A 110 20.62 -15.04 -14.25
C LEU A 110 21.29 -16.25 -13.59
N GLU A 111 21.70 -16.12 -12.32
CA GLU A 111 22.27 -17.23 -11.54
C GLU A 111 21.24 -18.37 -11.41
N TYR A 112 19.99 -18.03 -11.10
CA TYR A 112 18.89 -19.00 -11.03
C TYR A 112 18.66 -19.73 -12.37
N VAL A 113 18.52 -19.01 -13.48
CA VAL A 113 18.25 -19.66 -14.79
C VAL A 113 19.47 -20.38 -15.37
N ALA A 114 20.69 -20.02 -14.95
CA ALA A 114 21.91 -20.74 -15.31
C ALA A 114 22.11 -22.02 -14.48
N GLY A 115 21.27 -22.28 -13.48
CA GLY A 115 21.40 -23.43 -12.57
C GLY A 115 22.55 -23.28 -11.57
N ALA A 116 22.94 -22.04 -11.27
CA ALA A 116 24.01 -21.70 -10.33
C ALA A 116 23.48 -21.29 -8.93
N ALA A 117 22.17 -21.40 -8.71
CA ALA A 117 21.46 -21.12 -7.45
C ALA A 117 21.04 -22.42 -6.74
#